data_AF-A0A2E3MM23-F1
#
_entry.id   AF-A0A2E3MM23-F1
#
_cell.length_a   1.000
_cell.length_b   1.000
_cell.length_c   1.000
_cell.angle_alpha   90.00
_cell.angle_beta   90.00
_cell.angle_gamma   90.00
#
_symmetry.space_group_name_H-M   'P 1'
#
loop_
_entity.id
_entity.type
_entity.pdbx_description
1 polymer ?
#
loop_
_entity_poly.entity_id
_entity_poly.type
_entity_poly.pdbx_seq_one_letter_code
_entity_poly.pdbx_strand_id
1 'polypeptide(L)'
;MWRFPSAAGPHRVDVLGLEERGCVCYYRRVESVRDGQTRERVMKQAIAGVTPAESEETTIMEVWPSVARYSVARVLGRLFAIDAGIYVFKIGNLIALAAIPVGLALYFFRLLPAVRVSGRSSRDPSLPQDRSVIPHGSYYKLTNRSVHELCNEVHLGSGSRFVSNLAGCGGLAIGVVLVVLHYFVFGELLPGAEGNFNSPIPSWVLFGLAAFHVVAGLGLLAMTMVLNKSLQFVHGEVTRSVQLNRFDAIRIDRLDGQEWFDAGDLVFLEAGHETFKLPGIARPEAFRSTCMKAHMAYVGVQDALQTSS
;
A
#
# COMPACT_ATOMS: atom_id res chain seq x y z
N MET A 1 -18.85 -23.83 36.61
CA MET A 1 -19.63 -24.97 36.08
C MET A 1 -21.00 -24.45 35.67
N TRP A 2 -21.14 -24.03 34.41
CA TRP A 2 -22.37 -23.41 33.89
C TRP A 2 -22.88 -24.24 32.72
N ARG A 3 -24.10 -24.80 32.87
CA ARG A 3 -24.82 -25.54 31.82
C ARG A 3 -25.72 -24.56 31.06
N PHE A 4 -25.65 -24.58 29.74
CA PHE A 4 -26.66 -23.97 28.87
C PHE A 4 -27.76 -25.01 28.55
N PRO A 5 -29.04 -24.60 28.45
CA PRO A 5 -30.11 -25.48 28.02
C PRO A 5 -30.19 -25.59 26.49
N SER A 6 -30.56 -26.78 26.05
CA SER A 6 -30.85 -27.20 24.67
C SER A 6 -32.36 -27.13 24.41
N ALA A 7 -32.76 -26.51 23.29
CA ALA A 7 -34.01 -26.63 22.53
C ALA A 7 -34.12 -25.39 21.61
N ALA A 8 -34.70 -25.37 20.41
CA ALA A 8 -35.27 -26.34 19.48
C ALA A 8 -35.62 -25.54 18.19
N GLY A 9 -35.71 -26.21 17.02
CA GLY A 9 -36.55 -25.77 15.89
C GLY A 9 -35.86 -25.05 14.71
N PRO A 10 -36.14 -25.46 13.45
CA PRO A 10 -35.60 -24.80 12.25
C PRO A 10 -36.44 -23.58 11.85
N HIS A 11 -35.84 -22.39 11.92
CA HIS A 11 -36.42 -21.19 11.32
C HIS A 11 -36.14 -21.16 9.82
N ARG A 12 -37.22 -21.28 9.04
CA ARG A 12 -37.26 -20.99 7.60
C ARG A 12 -37.13 -19.48 7.43
N VAL A 13 -36.01 -19.02 6.87
CA VAL A 13 -35.79 -17.62 6.53
C VAL A 13 -36.22 -17.44 5.09
N ASP A 14 -37.36 -16.77 4.87
CA ASP A 14 -37.77 -16.30 3.56
C ASP A 14 -36.89 -15.09 3.19
N VAL A 15 -36.08 -15.26 2.15
CA VAL A 15 -35.22 -14.20 1.61
C VAL A 15 -36.08 -13.29 0.74
N LEU A 16 -36.48 -12.14 1.31
CA LEU A 16 -37.06 -11.03 0.57
C LEU A 16 -36.00 -10.43 -0.37
N GLY A 17 -36.37 -10.33 -1.65
CA GLY A 17 -35.54 -9.78 -2.71
C GLY A 17 -35.23 -8.30 -2.47
N LEU A 18 -33.93 -7.99 -2.46
CA LEU A 18 -33.42 -6.64 -2.55
C LEU A 18 -33.02 -6.36 -4.01
N GLU A 19 -33.73 -5.39 -4.59
CA GLU A 19 -33.50 -4.80 -5.90
C GLU A 19 -32.17 -4.01 -5.88
N GLU A 20 -31.08 -4.60 -6.38
CA GLU A 20 -29.83 -3.87 -6.61
C GLU A 20 -29.87 -3.12 -7.94
N ARG A 21 -29.96 -1.79 -7.84
CA ARG A 21 -29.70 -0.87 -8.95
C ARG A 21 -28.21 -0.52 -8.98
N GLY A 22 -27.55 -0.89 -10.08
CA GLY A 22 -26.61 0.00 -10.78
C GLY A 22 -25.12 -0.13 -10.45
N CYS A 23 -24.38 -0.84 -11.31
CA CYS A 23 -23.34 -0.27 -12.17
C CYS A 23 -22.70 -1.41 -12.98
N VAL A 24 -23.16 -1.61 -14.22
CA VAL A 24 -22.56 -2.54 -15.17
C VAL A 24 -21.56 -1.78 -16.02
N CYS A 25 -20.26 -1.95 -15.77
CA CYS A 25 -19.21 -1.53 -16.69
C CYS A 25 -19.20 -2.47 -17.91
N TYR A 26 -19.88 -2.07 -18.98
CA TYR A 26 -19.77 -2.76 -20.27
C TYR A 26 -18.44 -2.45 -20.94
N TYR A 27 -17.51 -3.41 -20.94
CA TYR A 27 -16.44 -3.42 -21.94
C TYR A 27 -17.04 -3.86 -23.29
N ARG A 28 -17.31 -2.89 -24.17
CA ARG A 28 -17.69 -3.15 -25.56
C ARG A 28 -16.41 -3.49 -26.36
N ARG A 29 -16.10 -4.79 -26.48
CA ARG A 29 -15.15 -5.27 -27.49
C ARG A 29 -15.81 -5.16 -28.87
N VAL A 30 -15.30 -4.26 -29.71
CA VAL A 30 -15.70 -4.15 -31.11
C VAL A 30 -14.89 -5.17 -31.89
N GLU A 31 -15.43 -6.37 -32.07
CA GLU A 31 -14.88 -7.36 -33.00
C GLU A 31 -15.40 -7.06 -34.41
N SER A 32 -14.49 -6.62 -35.27
CA SER A 32 -14.70 -6.55 -36.72
C SER A 32 -14.79 -7.99 -37.25
N VAL A 33 -16.02 -8.40 -37.54
CA VAL A 33 -16.32 -9.70 -38.16
C VAL A 33 -15.78 -9.70 -39.59
N ARG A 34 -14.80 -10.57 -39.85
CA ARG A 34 -14.48 -11.04 -41.21
C ARG A 34 -14.81 -12.54 -41.26
N ASP A 35 -15.56 -12.88 -42.29
CA ASP A 35 -16.19 -14.18 -42.53
C ASP A 35 -15.24 -15.38 -42.49
N GLY A 36 -15.77 -16.49 -41.99
CA GLY A 36 -15.37 -17.82 -42.42
C GLY A 36 -14.34 -18.54 -41.56
N GLN A 37 -14.60 -18.76 -40.27
CA GLN A 37 -13.90 -19.82 -39.53
C GLN A 37 -14.70 -20.32 -38.32
N THR A 38 -14.57 -21.63 -38.09
CA THR A 38 -15.13 -22.51 -37.07
C THR A 38 -15.73 -21.81 -35.85
N ARG A 39 -17.04 -21.97 -35.67
CA ARG A 39 -17.84 -21.42 -34.58
C ARG A 39 -17.50 -22.11 -33.26
N GLU A 40 -16.35 -21.78 -32.69
CA GLU A 40 -16.05 -22.02 -31.29
C GLU A 40 -17.07 -21.22 -30.49
N ARG A 41 -18.06 -21.90 -29.89
CA ARG A 41 -19.02 -21.26 -28.99
C ARG A 41 -18.23 -20.78 -27.78
N VAL A 42 -17.79 -19.52 -27.82
CA VAL A 42 -17.41 -18.77 -26.64
C VAL A 42 -18.65 -18.74 -25.74
N MET A 43 -18.72 -19.65 -24.77
CA MET A 43 -19.77 -19.69 -23.78
C MET A 43 -19.63 -18.45 -22.91
N LYS A 44 -20.33 -17.37 -23.30
CA LYS A 44 -20.61 -16.24 -22.42
C LYS A 44 -21.28 -16.82 -21.18
N GLN A 45 -20.54 -16.89 -20.09
CA GLN A 45 -21.12 -17.34 -18.84
C GLN A 45 -22.27 -16.44 -18.45
N ALA A 46 -23.39 -17.07 -18.11
CA ALA A 46 -24.62 -16.39 -17.72
C ALA A 46 -24.55 -15.83 -16.28
N ILE A 47 -23.50 -16.14 -15.52
CA ILE A 47 -23.36 -15.77 -14.12
C ILE A 47 -22.03 -15.04 -13.95
N ALA A 48 -22.10 -13.73 -13.72
CA ALA A 48 -20.94 -12.92 -13.36
C ALA A 48 -20.32 -13.49 -12.06
N GLY A 49 -19.02 -13.83 -12.11
CA GLY A 49 -18.28 -14.35 -10.95
C GLY A 49 -17.98 -15.85 -10.98
N VAL A 50 -18.40 -16.59 -12.01
CA VAL A 50 -18.09 -18.03 -12.16
C VAL A 50 -17.09 -18.28 -13.29
N THR A 51 -16.25 -17.32 -13.66
CA THR A 51 -15.25 -17.48 -14.73
C THR A 51 -14.45 -18.76 -14.48
N PRO A 52 -14.38 -19.71 -15.44
CA PRO A 52 -13.63 -20.95 -15.25
C PRO A 52 -12.23 -20.54 -14.82
N ALA A 53 -11.71 -21.15 -13.75
CA ALA A 53 -10.40 -20.80 -13.21
C ALA A 53 -9.28 -20.90 -14.26
N GLU A 54 -9.55 -21.58 -15.38
CA GLU A 54 -8.70 -21.78 -16.55
C GLU A 54 -8.65 -20.59 -17.52
N SER A 55 -9.68 -19.73 -17.62
CA SER A 55 -9.75 -18.71 -18.68
C SER A 55 -9.30 -17.31 -18.27
N GLU A 56 -9.40 -16.92 -17.00
CA GLU A 56 -9.01 -15.58 -16.54
C GLU A 56 -8.52 -15.57 -15.09
N GLU A 57 -7.46 -14.80 -14.82
CA GLU A 57 -6.99 -14.55 -13.46
C GLU A 57 -7.88 -13.50 -12.80
N THR A 58 -8.63 -13.92 -11.78
CA THR A 58 -9.59 -13.07 -11.08
C THR A 58 -9.03 -12.63 -9.74
N THR A 59 -9.11 -11.33 -9.45
CA THR A 59 -8.76 -10.78 -8.13
C THR A 59 -9.76 -11.27 -7.08
N ILE A 60 -9.28 -11.96 -6.05
CA ILE A 60 -10.09 -12.34 -4.89
C ILE A 60 -10.11 -11.19 -3.88
N MET A 61 -8.94 -10.63 -3.56
CA MET A 61 -8.83 -9.49 -2.65
C MET A 61 -7.52 -8.74 -2.81
N GLU A 62 -7.55 -7.48 -2.40
CA GLU A 62 -6.38 -6.62 -2.29
C GLU A 62 -6.24 -6.15 -0.86
N VAL A 63 -5.03 -6.27 -0.31
CA VAL A 63 -4.71 -5.89 1.05
C VAL A 63 -3.48 -5.00 1.03
N TRP A 64 -3.59 -3.87 1.69
CA TRP A 64 -2.44 -3.00 1.87
C TRP A 64 -1.64 -3.41 3.12
N PRO A 65 -0.31 -3.29 3.10
CA PRO A 65 0.49 -3.45 4.30
C PRO A 65 0.08 -2.41 5.35
N SER A 66 0.23 -2.77 6.61
CA SER A 66 0.23 -1.87 7.76
C SER A 66 1.48 -0.98 7.74
N VAL A 67 1.39 0.18 8.40
CA VAL A 67 2.57 1.03 8.65
C VAL A 67 3.64 0.29 9.45
N ALA A 68 3.27 -0.75 10.22
CA ALA A 68 4.19 -1.61 10.98
C ALA A 68 5.17 -2.43 10.09
N ARG A 69 5.02 -2.38 8.77
CA ARG A 69 6.05 -2.83 7.81
C ARG A 69 7.36 -2.05 7.97
N TYR A 70 7.29 -0.77 8.36
CA TYR A 70 8.46 0.08 8.57
C TYR A 70 9.07 -0.09 9.97
N SER A 71 10.41 -0.04 10.07
CA SER A 71 11.13 -0.13 11.34
C SER A 71 10.74 1.00 12.31
N VAL A 72 10.59 2.23 11.81
CA VAL A 72 10.17 3.39 12.62
C VAL A 72 8.81 3.16 13.26
N ALA A 73 7.84 2.64 12.50
CA ALA A 73 6.53 2.31 13.02
C ALA A 73 6.61 1.22 14.10
N ARG A 74 7.43 0.18 13.91
CA ARG A 74 7.65 -0.85 14.95
C ARG A 74 8.25 -0.27 16.23
N VAL A 75 9.23 0.61 16.12
CA VAL A 75 9.81 1.32 17.28
C VAL A 75 8.71 2.10 18.02
N LEU A 76 7.87 2.84 17.28
CA LEU A 76 6.73 3.56 17.86
C LEU A 76 5.73 2.61 18.53
N GLY A 77 5.37 1.49 17.88
CA GLY A 77 4.48 0.49 18.46
C GLY A 77 5.00 -0.07 19.79
N ARG A 78 6.31 -0.30 19.91
CA ARG A 78 6.94 -0.70 21.20
C ARG A 78 6.82 0.39 22.26
N LEU A 79 7.00 1.67 21.89
CA LEU A 79 6.84 2.79 22.81
C LEU A 79 5.37 2.97 23.26
N PHE A 80 4.43 2.76 22.34
CA PHE A 80 2.99 2.88 22.64
C PHE A 80 2.50 1.73 23.53
N ALA A 81 3.18 0.58 23.51
CA ALA A 81 2.87 -0.56 24.36
C ALA A 81 3.29 -0.38 25.84
N ILE A 82 3.96 0.72 26.20
CA ILE A 82 4.37 0.99 27.59
C ILE A 82 3.13 1.26 28.46
N ASP A 83 2.77 0.25 29.28
CA ASP A 83 1.67 0.32 30.23
C ASP A 83 2.11 0.82 31.61
N ALA A 84 2.60 2.06 31.66
CA ALA A 84 2.95 2.73 32.92
C ALA A 84 2.09 4.00 33.06
N GLY A 85 1.27 4.06 34.11
CA GLY A 85 0.42 5.23 34.41
C GLY A 85 -0.94 4.85 34.99
N ILE A 86 -1.81 5.86 35.15
CA ILE A 86 -3.15 5.70 35.71
C ILE A 86 -4.18 6.00 34.60
N TYR A 87 -4.99 4.99 34.27
CA TYR A 87 -6.14 5.08 33.36
C TYR A 87 -5.81 5.64 31.96
N VAL A 88 -6.17 6.89 31.66
CA VAL A 88 -5.92 7.53 30.34
C VAL A 88 -4.49 8.03 30.21
N PHE A 89 -3.83 8.38 31.33
CA PHE A 89 -2.49 8.94 31.36
C PHE A 89 -1.39 7.86 31.37
N LYS A 90 -1.58 6.81 30.59
CA LYS A 90 -0.48 5.86 30.30
C LYS A 90 0.59 6.59 29.48
N ILE A 91 1.85 6.38 29.82
CA ILE A 91 2.98 6.95 29.09
C ILE A 91 2.88 6.58 27.60
N GLY A 92 2.53 5.33 27.27
CA GLY A 92 2.30 4.89 25.89
C GLY A 92 1.25 5.72 25.14
N ASN A 93 0.14 6.10 25.79
CA ASN A 93 -0.91 6.92 25.19
C ASN A 93 -0.45 8.37 24.94
N LEU A 94 0.32 8.95 25.85
CA LEU A 94 0.87 10.30 25.68
C LEU A 94 1.89 10.34 24.54
N ILE A 95 2.75 9.31 24.45
CA ILE A 95 3.68 9.18 23.33
C ILE A 95 2.91 8.96 22.01
N ALA A 96 1.84 8.16 22.02
CA ALA A 96 0.99 7.96 20.84
C ALA A 96 0.35 9.27 20.37
N LEU A 97 -0.17 10.09 21.30
CA LEU A 97 -0.73 11.40 21.00
C LEU A 97 0.32 12.34 20.40
N ALA A 98 1.52 12.39 21.00
CA ALA A 98 2.62 13.21 20.49
C ALA A 98 3.14 12.72 19.12
N ALA A 99 3.03 11.42 18.83
CA ALA A 99 3.49 10.81 17.59
C ALA A 99 2.49 10.86 16.44
N ILE A 100 1.31 11.50 16.61
CA ILE A 100 0.30 11.65 15.54
C ILE A 100 0.90 12.20 14.24
N PRO A 101 1.72 13.28 14.23
CA PRO A 101 2.31 13.80 13.00
C PRO A 101 3.20 12.79 12.28
N VAL A 102 3.96 11.99 13.04
CA VAL A 102 4.84 10.95 12.49
C VAL A 102 4.02 9.79 11.94
N GLY A 103 2.98 9.35 12.65
CA GLY A 103 2.06 8.33 12.18
C GLY A 103 1.36 8.71 10.87
N LEU A 104 0.92 9.98 10.76
CA LEU A 104 0.32 10.52 9.55
C LEU A 104 1.32 10.57 8.38
N ALA A 105 2.56 11.01 8.64
CA ALA A 105 3.62 11.00 7.63
C ALA A 105 3.91 9.59 7.11
N LEU A 106 3.98 8.59 7.99
CA LEU A 106 4.16 7.18 7.62
C LEU A 106 2.97 6.63 6.82
N TYR A 107 1.75 7.03 7.18
CA TYR A 107 0.55 6.63 6.43
C TYR A 107 0.56 7.17 5.00
N PHE A 108 0.92 8.45 4.80
CA PHE A 108 1.05 9.01 3.45
C PHE A 108 2.23 8.42 2.70
N PHE A 109 3.37 8.24 3.35
CA PHE A 109 4.54 7.59 2.75
C PHE A 109 4.21 6.19 2.22
N ARG A 110 3.36 5.45 2.92
CA ARG A 110 2.83 4.15 2.47
C ARG A 110 1.98 4.23 1.19
N LEU A 111 1.23 5.32 1.00
CA LEU A 111 0.36 5.53 -0.17
C LEU A 111 1.11 6.05 -1.40
N LEU A 112 2.26 6.70 -1.19
CA LEU A 112 3.04 7.27 -2.30
C LEU A 112 3.61 6.16 -3.19
N PRO A 113 3.52 6.32 -4.52
CA PRO A 113 4.13 5.38 -5.44
C PRO A 113 5.66 5.43 -5.36
N ALA A 114 6.30 4.29 -5.59
CA ALA A 114 7.74 4.18 -5.70
C ALA A 114 8.26 4.97 -6.90
N VAL A 115 9.19 5.89 -6.66
CA VAL A 115 9.86 6.61 -7.74
C VAL A 115 11.03 5.75 -8.23
N ARG A 116 10.85 5.05 -9.36
CA ARG A 116 11.96 4.39 -10.05
C ARG A 116 12.58 5.33 -11.06
N VAL A 117 13.83 5.73 -10.80
CA VAL A 117 14.64 6.48 -11.76
C VAL A 117 15.12 5.50 -12.84
N SER A 118 14.58 5.62 -14.05
CA SER A 118 14.71 4.69 -15.19
C SER A 118 16.15 4.50 -15.75
N GLY A 119 17.18 4.90 -15.02
CA GLY A 119 18.59 4.82 -15.45
C GLY A 119 19.42 3.74 -14.76
N ARG A 120 18.94 3.14 -13.67
CA ARG A 120 19.63 2.05 -12.97
C ARG A 120 18.91 0.74 -13.28
N SER A 121 19.05 0.30 -14.53
CA SER A 121 18.70 -1.08 -14.90
C SER A 121 19.61 -2.00 -14.08
N SER A 122 19.11 -2.50 -12.94
CA SER A 122 19.65 -3.69 -12.30
C SER A 122 19.43 -4.84 -13.27
N ARG A 123 20.33 -4.93 -14.25
CA ARG A 123 20.41 -5.98 -15.27
C ARG A 123 21.34 -7.11 -14.82
N ASP A 124 21.49 -7.29 -13.51
CA ASP A 124 22.20 -8.43 -12.97
C ASP A 124 21.23 -9.38 -12.26
N PRO A 125 20.63 -10.33 -13.01
CA PRO A 125 19.76 -11.35 -12.45
C PRO A 125 20.49 -12.35 -11.54
N SER A 126 21.82 -12.24 -11.38
CA SER A 126 22.61 -13.13 -10.51
C SER A 126 22.80 -12.63 -9.08
N LEU A 127 22.47 -11.36 -8.80
CA LEU A 127 22.56 -10.86 -7.43
C LEU A 127 21.39 -11.39 -6.59
N PRO A 128 21.67 -11.95 -5.39
CA PRO A 128 20.62 -12.40 -4.48
C PRO A 128 19.64 -11.26 -4.28
N GLN A 129 18.35 -11.56 -4.46
CA GLN A 129 17.20 -10.67 -4.27
C GLN A 129 16.99 -10.37 -2.77
N ASP A 130 18.08 -10.10 -2.05
CA ASP A 130 18.21 -10.08 -0.59
C ASP A 130 18.33 -8.65 -0.03
N ARG A 131 18.17 -7.63 -0.88
CA ARG A 131 18.02 -6.26 -0.40
C ARG A 131 16.58 -5.81 -0.49
N SER A 132 15.91 -6.12 0.62
CA SER A 132 14.80 -5.47 1.31
C SER A 132 14.71 -3.92 1.18
N VAL A 133 14.83 -3.36 -0.02
CA VAL A 133 14.38 -1.99 -0.24
C VAL A 133 12.86 -2.06 -0.14
N ILE A 134 12.33 -1.67 1.02
CA ILE A 134 10.91 -1.65 1.33
C ILE A 134 10.28 -0.68 0.31
N PRO A 135 9.61 -1.18 -0.75
CA PRO A 135 9.01 -0.30 -1.72
C PRO A 135 7.79 0.31 -1.06
N HIS A 136 7.80 1.64 -0.92
CA HIS A 136 6.58 2.39 -0.62
C HIS A 136 5.59 2.20 -1.77
N GLY A 137 4.29 2.36 -1.50
CA GLY A 137 3.26 2.14 -2.50
C GLY A 137 3.09 0.68 -2.92
N SER A 138 3.58 -0.27 -2.12
CA SER A 138 3.32 -1.70 -2.33
C SER A 138 1.99 -2.13 -1.72
N TYR A 139 1.33 -3.07 -2.38
CA TYR A 139 0.11 -3.73 -1.91
C TYR A 139 0.14 -5.21 -2.32
N TYR A 140 -0.68 -6.01 -1.65
CA TYR A 140 -0.76 -7.44 -1.88
C TYR A 140 -2.07 -7.77 -2.56
N LYS A 141 -2.02 -8.66 -3.54
CA LYS A 141 -3.18 -9.12 -4.28
C LYS A 141 -3.24 -10.62 -4.24
N LEU A 142 -4.35 -11.15 -3.75
CA LEU A 142 -4.68 -12.56 -3.86
C LEU A 142 -5.54 -12.74 -5.10
N THR A 143 -5.15 -13.64 -5.99
CA THR A 143 -5.93 -14.07 -7.14
C THR A 143 -6.36 -15.53 -6.97
N ASN A 144 -7.17 -16.03 -7.90
CA ASN A 144 -7.53 -17.44 -7.98
C ASN A 144 -6.37 -18.38 -8.36
N ARG A 145 -5.16 -17.86 -8.61
CA ARG A 145 -3.99 -18.65 -9.04
C ARG A 145 -2.74 -18.39 -8.23
N SER A 146 -2.61 -17.21 -7.63
CA SER A 146 -1.37 -16.80 -6.97
C SER A 146 -1.58 -15.69 -5.96
N VAL A 147 -0.56 -15.47 -5.15
CA VAL A 147 -0.43 -14.32 -4.26
C VAL A 147 0.67 -13.44 -4.82
N HIS A 148 0.36 -12.17 -5.06
CA HIS A 148 1.27 -11.20 -5.63
C HIS A 148 1.60 -10.10 -4.62
N GLU A 149 2.85 -9.68 -4.60
CA GLU A 149 3.27 -8.36 -4.12
C GLU A 149 3.42 -7.45 -5.32
N LEU A 150 2.62 -6.39 -5.35
CA LEU A 150 2.65 -5.39 -6.40
C LEU A 150 3.19 -4.09 -5.85
N CYS A 151 3.78 -3.29 -6.72
CA CYS A 151 4.23 -1.94 -6.41
C CYS A 151 3.57 -0.96 -7.37
N ASN A 152 3.14 0.18 -6.84
CA ASN A 152 2.80 1.33 -7.66
C ASN A 152 4.09 2.07 -7.99
N GLU A 153 4.41 2.16 -9.26
CA GLU A 153 5.63 2.81 -9.71
C GLU A 153 5.32 4.06 -10.51
N VAL A 154 6.10 5.09 -10.27
CA VAL A 154 6.19 6.25 -11.13
C VAL A 154 7.47 6.11 -11.92
N HIS A 155 7.32 5.78 -13.21
CA HIS A 155 8.44 5.77 -14.13
C HIS A 155 8.70 7.20 -14.55
N LEU A 156 9.85 7.71 -14.13
CA LEU A 156 10.39 8.98 -14.57
C LEU A 156 11.21 8.74 -15.83
N GLY A 157 10.69 9.14 -17.00
CA GLY A 157 11.39 8.98 -18.28
C GLY A 157 12.77 9.68 -18.31
N SER A 158 13.59 9.38 -19.32
CA SER A 158 15.00 9.86 -19.41
C SER A 158 15.17 11.39 -19.27
N GLY A 159 14.16 12.18 -19.65
CA GLY A 159 14.13 13.64 -19.48
C GLY A 159 13.99 14.13 -18.02
N SER A 160 13.74 13.24 -17.07
CA SER A 160 13.51 13.55 -15.64
C SER A 160 14.76 13.91 -14.84
N ARG A 161 15.97 13.67 -15.35
CA ARG A 161 17.23 14.08 -14.69
C ARG A 161 17.26 15.59 -14.42
N PHE A 162 16.57 16.37 -15.27
CA PHE A 162 16.40 17.80 -15.05
C PHE A 162 15.53 18.08 -13.81
N VAL A 163 14.43 17.36 -13.62
CA VAL A 163 13.51 17.53 -12.48
C VAL A 163 14.15 17.07 -11.16
N SER A 164 14.92 15.97 -11.15
CA SER A 164 15.63 15.55 -9.93
C SER A 164 16.71 16.56 -9.51
N ASN A 165 17.41 17.16 -10.49
CA ASN A 165 18.39 18.20 -10.21
C ASN A 165 17.72 19.51 -9.76
N LEU A 166 16.55 19.84 -10.32
CA LEU A 166 15.77 21.01 -9.90
C LEU A 166 15.17 20.82 -8.49
N ALA A 167 14.68 19.62 -8.17
CA ALA A 167 14.16 19.30 -6.84
C ALA A 167 15.28 19.26 -5.78
N GLY A 168 16.46 18.74 -6.14
CA GLY A 168 17.64 18.71 -5.26
C GLY A 168 18.19 20.11 -4.98
N CYS A 169 18.42 20.93 -6.01
CA CYS A 169 18.97 22.29 -5.82
C CYS A 169 17.91 23.30 -5.35
N GLY A 170 16.70 23.22 -5.90
CA GLY A 170 15.59 24.12 -5.57
C GLY A 170 14.98 23.83 -4.20
N GLY A 171 14.80 22.55 -3.84
CA GLY A 171 14.28 22.16 -2.52
C GLY A 171 15.24 22.50 -1.39
N LEU A 172 16.56 22.35 -1.60
CA LEU A 172 17.58 22.72 -0.63
C LEU A 172 17.70 24.24 -0.50
N ALA A 173 17.62 25.00 -1.61
CA ALA A 173 17.56 26.46 -1.57
C ALA A 173 16.30 26.97 -0.85
N ILE A 174 15.12 26.41 -1.14
CA ILE A 174 13.86 26.77 -0.47
C ILE A 174 13.90 26.37 1.01
N GLY A 175 14.41 25.19 1.34
CA GLY A 175 14.59 24.73 2.72
C GLY A 175 15.54 25.63 3.51
N VAL A 176 16.67 26.03 2.93
CA VAL A 176 17.60 26.99 3.53
C VAL A 176 16.94 28.35 3.72
N VAL A 177 16.20 28.85 2.71
CA VAL A 177 15.47 30.12 2.83
C VAL A 177 14.41 30.04 3.93
N LEU A 178 13.66 28.94 4.04
CA LEU A 178 12.64 28.76 5.09
C LEU A 178 13.27 28.58 6.48
N VAL A 179 14.42 27.92 6.61
CA VAL A 179 15.16 27.81 7.87
C VAL A 179 15.75 29.16 8.27
N VAL A 180 16.33 29.92 7.33
CA VAL A 180 16.84 31.28 7.58
C VAL A 180 15.69 32.22 7.94
N LEU A 181 14.56 32.13 7.25
CA LEU A 181 13.35 32.88 7.56
C LEU A 181 12.79 32.49 8.93
N HIS A 182 12.76 31.20 9.27
CA HIS A 182 12.35 30.73 10.58
C HIS A 182 13.31 31.22 11.68
N TYR A 183 14.62 31.21 11.44
CA TYR A 183 15.62 31.73 12.38
C TYR A 183 15.50 33.24 12.59
N PHE A 184 15.19 34.00 11.53
CA PHE A 184 14.95 35.44 11.61
C PHE A 184 13.61 35.80 12.24
N VAL A 185 12.56 35.00 12.02
CA VAL A 185 11.20 35.26 12.53
C VAL A 185 11.01 34.72 13.95
N PHE A 186 11.63 33.59 14.29
CA PHE A 186 11.50 32.93 15.60
C PHE A 186 12.76 33.04 16.46
N GLY A 187 13.80 33.74 16.01
CA GLY A 187 14.94 34.13 16.86
C GLY A 187 14.53 34.94 18.10
N GLU A 188 13.30 35.48 18.13
CA GLU A 188 12.68 36.10 19.30
C GLU A 188 12.32 35.14 20.46
N LEU A 189 12.40 33.81 20.27
CA LEU A 189 12.15 32.86 21.37
C LEU A 189 13.36 32.64 22.30
N LEU A 190 14.51 33.26 22.01
CA LEU A 190 15.61 33.37 22.97
C LEU A 190 15.36 34.59 23.87
N PRO A 191 15.06 34.39 25.17
CA PRO A 191 14.77 35.49 26.09
C PRO A 191 16.03 36.34 26.28
N GLY A 192 16.01 37.59 25.80
CA GLY A 192 17.09 38.57 26.02
C GLY A 192 17.33 39.59 24.91
N ALA A 193 16.69 39.46 23.75
CA ALA A 193 16.80 40.45 22.67
C ALA A 193 15.67 41.49 22.74
N GLU A 194 15.71 42.40 23.71
CA GLU A 194 14.87 43.62 23.71
C GLU A 194 15.37 44.66 22.68
N GLY A 195 15.66 44.20 21.47
CA GLY A 195 16.02 45.05 20.35
C GLY A 195 14.75 45.50 19.65
N ASN A 196 14.39 46.77 19.82
CA ASN A 196 13.29 47.47 19.15
C ASN A 196 13.55 47.52 17.62
N PHE A 197 13.41 46.39 16.94
CA PHE A 197 13.71 46.24 15.52
C PHE A 197 12.49 46.71 14.73
N ASN A 198 12.41 48.03 14.51
CA ASN A 198 11.55 48.64 13.50
C ASN A 198 12.02 48.17 12.11
N SER A 199 11.75 46.91 11.78
CA SER A 199 11.90 46.45 10.41
C SER A 199 10.90 47.28 9.57
N PRO A 200 11.34 47.91 8.47
CA PRO A 200 10.46 48.75 7.65
C PRO A 200 9.40 47.95 6.89
N ILE A 201 9.38 46.62 7.04
CA ILE A 201 8.51 45.72 6.30
C ILE A 201 7.54 45.06 7.30
N PRO A 202 6.23 45.27 7.16
CA PRO A 202 5.24 44.60 7.98
C PRO A 202 5.36 43.08 7.88
N SER A 203 5.25 42.37 9.01
CA SER A 203 5.37 40.90 9.07
C SER A 203 4.44 40.15 8.12
N TRP A 204 3.24 40.68 7.85
CA TRP A 204 2.30 40.09 6.90
C TRP A 204 2.80 40.10 5.44
N VAL A 205 3.65 41.07 5.07
CA VAL A 205 4.27 41.13 3.73
C VAL A 205 5.26 39.97 3.55
N LEU A 206 6.05 39.68 4.59
CA LEU A 206 6.99 38.55 4.58
C LEU A 206 6.23 37.22 4.51
N PHE A 207 5.12 37.08 5.24
CA PHE A 207 4.27 35.90 5.17
C PHE A 207 3.64 35.73 3.77
N GLY A 208 3.13 36.81 3.18
CA GLY A 208 2.57 36.80 1.82
C GLY A 208 3.60 36.41 0.78
N LEU A 209 4.84 36.91 0.90
CA LEU A 209 5.94 36.56 0.00
C LEU A 209 6.33 35.09 0.15
N ALA A 210 6.42 34.57 1.38
CA ALA A 210 6.71 33.16 1.63
C ALA A 210 5.61 32.25 1.06
N ALA A 211 4.34 32.58 1.31
CA ALA A 211 3.20 31.84 0.77
C ALA A 211 3.18 31.86 -0.76
N PHE A 212 3.44 33.01 -1.39
CA PHE A 212 3.55 33.13 -2.85
C PHE A 212 4.63 32.21 -3.43
N HIS A 213 5.81 32.15 -2.81
CA HIS A 213 6.90 31.28 -3.29
C HIS A 213 6.58 29.80 -3.12
N VAL A 214 5.91 29.40 -2.03
CA VAL A 214 5.43 28.03 -1.84
C VAL A 214 4.40 27.68 -2.92
N VAL A 215 3.43 28.56 -3.18
CA VAL A 215 2.38 28.34 -4.19
C VAL A 215 2.96 28.33 -5.61
N ALA A 216 3.84 29.27 -5.96
CA ALA A 216 4.50 29.33 -7.26
C ALA A 216 5.43 28.13 -7.47
N GLY A 217 6.17 27.72 -6.44
CA GLY A 217 7.01 26.51 -6.47
C GLY A 217 6.20 25.24 -6.67
N LEU A 218 5.10 25.07 -5.92
CA LEU A 218 4.18 23.94 -6.09
C LEU A 218 3.48 23.97 -7.46
N GLY A 219 3.08 25.15 -7.95
CA GLY A 219 2.45 25.34 -9.26
C GLY A 219 3.40 25.02 -10.41
N LEU A 220 4.66 25.46 -10.34
CA LEU A 220 5.68 25.14 -11.34
C LEU A 220 6.04 23.65 -11.29
N LEU A 221 6.14 23.04 -10.09
CA LEU A 221 6.31 21.60 -9.93
C LEU A 221 5.15 20.84 -10.56
N ALA A 222 3.89 21.21 -10.25
CA ALA A 222 2.71 20.56 -10.81
C ALA A 222 2.64 20.73 -12.34
N MET A 223 2.92 21.93 -12.86
CA MET A 223 2.90 22.20 -14.30
C MET A 223 4.02 21.46 -15.05
N THR A 224 5.23 21.36 -14.47
CA THR A 224 6.30 20.55 -15.04
C THR A 224 6.01 19.05 -14.97
N MET A 225 5.30 18.58 -13.93
CA MET A 225 4.78 17.22 -13.86
C MET A 225 3.71 16.94 -14.93
N VAL A 226 2.77 17.88 -15.14
CA VAL A 226 1.65 17.71 -16.09
C VAL A 226 2.10 17.82 -17.55
N LEU A 227 2.99 18.75 -17.87
CA LEU A 227 3.43 19.01 -19.25
C LEU A 227 4.49 18.03 -19.73
N ASN A 228 5.23 17.41 -18.81
CA ASN A 228 6.22 16.41 -19.19
C ASN A 228 5.52 15.04 -19.25
N LYS A 229 5.19 14.58 -20.46
CA LYS A 229 4.66 13.22 -20.76
C LYS A 229 5.55 12.05 -20.26
N SER A 230 6.59 12.35 -19.49
CA SER A 230 7.55 11.41 -18.91
C SER A 230 7.12 10.80 -17.58
N LEU A 231 6.01 11.24 -16.97
CA LEU A 231 5.42 10.58 -15.80
C LEU A 231 4.46 9.49 -16.27
N GLN A 232 4.92 8.24 -16.25
CA GLN A 232 4.05 7.09 -16.45
C GLN A 232 3.78 6.46 -15.09
N PHE A 233 2.52 6.50 -14.66
CA PHE A 233 2.09 5.76 -13.47
C PHE A 233 1.83 4.31 -13.88
N VAL A 234 2.70 3.42 -13.46
CA VAL A 234 2.52 1.98 -13.62
C VAL A 234 1.85 1.48 -12.35
N HIS A 235 0.56 1.20 -12.44
CA HIS A 235 -0.21 0.64 -11.34
C HIS A 235 -0.03 -0.88 -11.31
N GLY A 236 0.34 -1.41 -10.15
CA GLY A 236 0.34 -2.86 -9.94
C GLY A 236 1.42 -3.61 -10.72
N GLU A 237 2.65 -3.10 -10.77
CA GLU A 237 3.77 -3.90 -11.29
C GLU A 237 4.04 -5.07 -10.33
N VAL A 238 3.91 -6.31 -10.82
CA VAL A 238 4.17 -7.51 -10.01
C VAL A 238 5.66 -7.57 -9.69
N THR A 239 6.00 -7.36 -8.42
CA THR A 239 7.38 -7.38 -7.95
C THR A 239 7.81 -8.78 -7.56
N ARG A 240 6.93 -9.52 -6.87
CA ARG A 240 7.14 -10.92 -6.48
C ARG A 240 5.80 -11.65 -6.45
N SER A 241 5.78 -12.94 -6.69
CA SER A 241 4.57 -13.75 -6.59
C SER A 241 4.87 -15.20 -6.22
N VAL A 242 3.88 -15.85 -5.63
CA VAL A 242 3.89 -17.29 -5.36
C VAL A 242 2.58 -17.90 -5.86
N GLN A 243 2.67 -19.02 -6.58
CA GLN A 243 1.47 -19.73 -7.05
C GLN A 243 0.78 -20.43 -5.88
N LEU A 244 -0.54 -20.62 -5.98
CA LEU A 244 -1.31 -21.27 -4.93
C LEU A 244 -0.90 -22.72 -4.68
N ASN A 245 -0.26 -23.41 -5.63
CA ASN A 245 0.28 -24.77 -5.44
C ASN A 245 1.76 -24.81 -4.99
N ARG A 246 2.37 -23.67 -4.65
CA ARG A 246 3.79 -23.55 -4.25
C ARG A 246 3.98 -23.26 -2.75
N PHE A 247 2.95 -23.56 -1.97
CA PHE A 247 3.00 -23.53 -0.51
C PHE A 247 1.93 -24.49 0.03
N ASP A 248 2.18 -25.07 1.20
CA ASP A 248 1.28 -25.95 1.93
C ASP A 248 0.87 -25.36 3.30
N ALA A 249 1.66 -24.41 3.81
CA ALA A 249 1.41 -23.74 5.08
C ALA A 249 1.71 -22.24 5.00
N ILE A 250 1.03 -21.48 5.86
CA ILE A 250 1.33 -20.07 6.09
C ILE A 250 1.53 -19.87 7.59
N ARG A 251 2.69 -19.35 7.98
CA ARG A 251 3.04 -18.95 9.35
C ARG A 251 2.89 -17.44 9.51
N ILE A 252 2.43 -16.99 10.67
CA ILE A 252 2.36 -15.58 11.04
C ILE A 252 3.54 -15.28 11.96
N ASP A 253 4.46 -14.44 11.50
CA ASP A 253 5.59 -13.96 12.30
C ASP A 253 5.29 -12.52 12.75
N ARG A 254 5.06 -12.33 14.05
CA ARG A 254 4.87 -10.99 14.63
C ARG A 254 6.20 -10.48 15.19
N LEU A 255 6.67 -9.37 14.64
CA LEU A 255 7.82 -8.63 15.15
C LEU A 255 7.40 -7.66 16.26
N ASP A 256 8.30 -7.36 17.18
CA ASP A 256 8.04 -6.42 18.26
C ASP A 256 7.48 -5.09 17.75
N GLY A 257 6.42 -4.63 18.41
CA GLY A 257 5.71 -3.40 18.05
C GLY A 257 4.68 -3.56 16.93
N GLN A 258 4.65 -4.67 16.19
CA GLN A 258 3.57 -4.93 15.22
C GLN A 258 2.23 -5.24 15.90
N GLU A 259 2.27 -5.79 17.12
CA GLU A 259 1.07 -6.13 17.91
C GLU A 259 0.17 -4.91 18.14
N TRP A 260 0.76 -3.75 18.42
CA TRP A 260 0.00 -2.51 18.62
C TRP A 260 -0.78 -2.09 17.38
N PHE A 261 -0.30 -2.44 16.19
CA PHE A 261 -0.96 -2.13 14.91
C PHE A 261 -1.83 -3.29 14.39
N ASP A 262 -2.02 -4.36 15.16
CA ASP A 262 -2.70 -5.58 14.72
C ASP A 262 -2.15 -6.10 13.38
N ALA A 263 -0.83 -6.18 13.30
CA ALA A 263 -0.11 -6.53 12.08
C ALA A 263 0.85 -7.71 12.30
N GLY A 264 1.23 -8.38 11.21
CA GLY A 264 2.22 -9.46 11.23
C GLY A 264 2.74 -9.77 9.84
N ASP A 265 3.90 -10.40 9.76
CA ASP A 265 4.44 -10.90 8.49
C ASP A 265 3.80 -12.27 8.19
N LEU A 266 3.40 -12.51 6.94
CA LEU A 266 3.02 -13.85 6.48
C LEU A 266 4.19 -14.52 5.79
N VAL A 267 4.58 -15.69 6.29
CA VAL A 267 5.63 -16.53 5.72
C VAL A 267 4.97 -17.77 5.12
N PHE A 268 5.06 -17.90 3.80
CA PHE A 268 4.57 -19.03 3.04
C PHE A 268 5.63 -20.12 3.02
N LEU A 269 5.22 -21.34 3.36
CA LEU A 269 6.08 -22.49 3.52
C LEU A 269 5.68 -23.55 2.50
N GLU A 270 6.66 -24.27 1.95
CA GLU A 270 6.48 -25.50 1.17
C GLU A 270 7.35 -26.58 1.81
N ALA A 271 6.74 -27.65 2.33
CA ALA A 271 7.44 -28.69 3.08
C ALA A 271 8.31 -28.13 4.24
N GLY A 272 7.84 -27.07 4.88
CA GLY A 272 8.52 -26.39 5.99
C GLY A 272 9.62 -25.39 5.59
N HIS A 273 9.93 -25.23 4.30
CA HIS A 273 10.88 -24.23 3.80
C HIS A 273 10.18 -22.95 3.37
N GLU A 274 10.74 -21.79 3.71
CA GLU A 274 10.21 -20.48 3.30
C GLU A 274 10.36 -20.28 1.78
N THR A 275 9.23 -20.14 1.09
CA THR A 275 9.19 -19.87 -0.36
C THR A 275 8.83 -18.43 -0.68
N PHE A 276 8.05 -17.77 0.19
CA PHE A 276 7.56 -16.42 -0.04
C PHE A 276 7.21 -15.71 1.27
N LYS A 277 7.38 -14.38 1.33
CA LYS A 277 7.09 -13.59 2.54
C LYS A 277 6.46 -12.25 2.24
N LEU A 278 5.35 -11.96 2.93
CA LEU A 278 4.61 -10.71 2.89
C LEU A 278 4.72 -9.95 4.22
N PRO A 279 5.52 -8.88 4.30
CA PRO A 279 5.75 -8.17 5.56
C PRO A 279 4.60 -7.23 5.96
N GLY A 280 4.32 -7.16 7.26
CA GLY A 280 3.42 -6.19 7.87
C GLY A 280 1.99 -6.21 7.33
N ILE A 281 1.40 -7.39 7.13
CA ILE A 281 -0.02 -7.54 6.79
C ILE A 281 -0.88 -7.05 7.96
N ALA A 282 -1.84 -6.17 7.70
CA ALA A 282 -2.86 -5.83 8.69
C ALA A 282 -3.86 -6.99 8.84
N ARG A 283 -4.21 -7.36 10.08
CA ARG A 283 -5.08 -8.52 10.39
C ARG A 283 -4.59 -9.81 9.72
N PRO A 284 -3.36 -10.27 10.03
CA PRO A 284 -2.71 -11.37 9.32
C PRO A 284 -3.52 -12.67 9.35
N GLU A 285 -4.29 -12.94 10.39
CA GLU A 285 -5.15 -14.13 10.52
C GLU A 285 -6.26 -14.18 9.46
N ALA A 286 -6.90 -13.04 9.20
CA ALA A 286 -7.98 -12.93 8.23
C ALA A 286 -7.44 -13.18 6.81
N PHE A 287 -6.31 -12.55 6.49
CA PHE A 287 -5.68 -12.71 5.19
C PHE A 287 -5.15 -14.14 4.99
N ARG A 288 -4.46 -14.71 5.99
CA ARG A 288 -4.03 -16.12 6.00
C ARG A 288 -5.19 -17.08 5.74
N SER A 289 -6.32 -16.88 6.42
CA SER A 289 -7.50 -17.74 6.26
C SER A 289 -8.04 -17.70 4.83
N THR A 290 -8.06 -16.53 4.20
CA THR A 290 -8.47 -16.41 2.79
C THR A 290 -7.46 -17.08 1.85
N CYS A 291 -6.16 -16.88 2.05
CA CYS A 291 -5.12 -17.54 1.26
C CYS A 291 -5.23 -19.07 1.34
N MET A 292 -5.41 -19.64 2.54
CA MET A 292 -5.57 -21.09 2.70
C MET A 292 -6.85 -21.62 2.04
N LYS A 293 -7.96 -20.87 2.08
CA LYS A 293 -9.20 -21.23 1.36
C LYS A 293 -8.99 -21.23 -0.15
N ALA A 294 -8.32 -20.21 -0.69
CA ALA A 294 -7.99 -20.13 -2.11
C ALA A 294 -7.06 -21.27 -2.53
N HIS A 295 -6.04 -21.58 -1.73
CA HIS A 295 -5.14 -22.72 -1.93
C HIS A 295 -5.90 -24.05 -2.03
N MET A 296 -6.72 -24.38 -1.02
CA MET A 296 -7.48 -25.64 -1.01
C MET A 296 -8.42 -25.76 -2.22
N ALA A 297 -9.09 -24.67 -2.60
CA ALA A 297 -9.96 -24.65 -3.77
C ALA A 297 -9.16 -24.87 -5.07
N TYR A 298 -8.00 -24.22 -5.21
CA TYR A 298 -7.15 -24.34 -6.39
C TYR A 298 -6.57 -25.75 -6.54
N VAL A 299 -5.95 -26.28 -5.48
CA VAL A 299 -5.35 -27.63 -5.49
C VAL A 299 -6.41 -28.70 -5.70
N GLY A 300 -7.57 -28.60 -5.02
CA GLY A 300 -8.65 -29.58 -5.18
C GLY A 300 -9.20 -29.66 -6.61
N VAL A 301 -9.23 -28.54 -7.35
CA VAL A 301 -9.59 -28.55 -8.78
C VAL A 301 -8.49 -29.19 -9.63
N GLN A 302 -7.22 -28.90 -9.35
CA GLN A 302 -6.11 -29.53 -10.07
C GLN A 302 -6.06 -31.05 -9.89
N ASP A 303 -6.27 -31.53 -8.66
CA ASP A 303 -6.28 -32.96 -8.34
C ASP A 303 -7.44 -33.68 -9.04
N ALA A 304 -8.62 -33.05 -9.09
CA ALA A 304 -9.79 -33.59 -9.80
C ALA A 304 -9.55 -33.69 -11.31
N LEU A 305 -8.92 -32.67 -11.91
CA LEU A 305 -8.56 -32.68 -13.33
C LEU A 305 -7.54 -33.79 -13.65
N GLN A 306 -6.51 -33.96 -12.81
CA GLN A 306 -5.51 -35.01 -12.97
C GLN A 306 -6.07 -36.43 -12.80
N THR A 307 -7.09 -36.61 -11.95
CA THR A 307 -7.75 -37.92 -11.76
C THR A 307 -8.69 -38.27 -12.91
N SER A 308 -9.17 -37.27 -13.66
CA SER A 308 -10.11 -37.44 -14.76
C SER A 308 -9.46 -37.71 -16.13
N SER A 309 -8.15 -37.50 -16.24
CA SER A 309 -7.34 -37.74 -17.46
C SER A 309 -6.76 -39.14 -17.49
#